data_AF-A0A933U3N3-F1
#
_entry.id   AF-A0A933U3N3-F1
#
_cell.length_a   1.000
_cell.length_b   1.000
_cell.length_c   1.000
_cell.angle_alpha   90.00
_cell.angle_beta   90.00
_cell.angle_gamma   90.00
#
_symmetry.space_group_name_H-M   'P 1'
#
loop_
_entity.id
_entity.type
_entity.pdbx_description
1 polymer ?
#
loop_
_entity_poly.entity_id
_entity_poly.type
_entity_poly.pdbx_seq_one_letter_code
_entity_poly.pdbx_strand_id
1 'polypeptide(L)'
;MDELVWNVDPNADAPPSKQLVLRVLDALASDRLAAGAQLPSVRQLAARALVNPNTAARAYRDLEQLGVVRGANGLGVFATEAGPRLARDLRRRSTLDAFRGAASEALRAGHAPSELVTELSKLASNAKRPRKSA
;
A
#
# COMPACT_ATOMS: atom_id res chain seq x y z
N MET A 1 -20.13 -3.56 1.81
CA MET A 1 -18.92 -2.75 2.02
C MET A 1 -17.85 -3.71 2.46
N ASP A 2 -16.97 -4.11 1.54
CA ASP A 2 -15.92 -5.09 1.84
C ASP A 2 -15.10 -4.62 3.03
N GLU A 3 -15.04 -5.46 4.07
CA GLU A 3 -14.13 -5.27 5.19
C GLU A 3 -12.71 -5.17 4.65
N LEU A 4 -12.10 -4.00 4.80
CA LEU A 4 -10.67 -3.83 4.53
C LEU A 4 -9.90 -4.93 5.28
N VAL A 5 -9.19 -5.78 4.54
CA VAL A 5 -8.38 -6.86 5.12
C VAL A 5 -7.09 -6.26 5.67
N TRP A 6 -6.96 -6.25 6.99
CA TRP A 6 -5.83 -5.68 7.75
C TRP A 6 -4.69 -6.65 8.02
N ASN A 7 -4.64 -7.79 7.33
CA ASN A 7 -3.67 -8.84 7.59
C ASN A 7 -2.21 -8.36 7.35
N VAL A 8 -1.34 -8.68 8.30
CA VAL A 8 0.10 -8.44 8.27
C VAL A 8 0.80 -9.79 8.15
N ASP A 9 1.73 -9.90 7.20
CA ASP A 9 2.54 -11.09 7.02
C ASP A 9 3.76 -11.04 7.95
N PRO A 10 3.88 -11.94 8.94
CA PRO A 10 5.03 -11.96 9.84
C PRO A 10 6.34 -12.37 9.16
N ASN A 11 6.27 -12.98 7.98
CA ASN A 11 7.45 -13.46 7.24
C ASN A 11 7.91 -12.49 6.15
N ALA A 12 7.18 -11.39 5.92
CA ALA A 12 7.58 -10.40 4.93
C ALA A 12 8.76 -9.56 5.44
N ASP A 13 9.70 -9.22 4.55
CA ASP A 13 10.85 -8.38 4.87
C ASP A 13 10.47 -6.98 5.39
N ALA A 14 9.27 -6.51 5.03
CA ALA A 14 8.76 -5.23 5.49
C ALA A 14 8.25 -5.31 6.94
N PRO A 15 8.66 -4.39 7.84
CA PRO A 15 8.14 -4.36 9.19
C PRO A 15 6.60 -4.23 9.23
N PRO A 16 5.91 -4.81 10.22
CA PRO A 16 4.46 -4.74 10.37
C PRO A 16 3.84 -3.34 10.21
N SER A 17 4.47 -2.30 10.75
CA SER A 17 3.97 -0.92 10.61
C SER A 17 3.99 -0.46 9.15
N LYS A 18 5.04 -0.79 8.40
CA LYS A 18 5.16 -0.45 6.96
C LYS A 18 4.13 -1.21 6.13
N GLN A 19 3.86 -2.47 6.46
CA GLN A 19 2.80 -3.23 5.82
C GLN A 19 1.44 -2.57 6.01
N LEU A 20 1.11 -2.14 7.24
CA LEU A 20 -0.13 -1.41 7.52
C LEU A 20 -0.24 -0.09 6.74
N VAL A 21 0.85 0.69 6.67
CA VAL A 21 0.90 1.91 5.84
C VAL A 21 0.55 1.57 4.40
N LEU A 22 1.19 0.56 3.81
CA LEU A 22 0.92 0.16 2.42
C LEU A 22 -0.53 -0.29 2.22
N ARG A 23 -1.14 -1.00 3.16
CA ARG A 23 -2.55 -1.42 3.08
C ARG A 23 -3.51 -0.23 3.05
N VAL A 24 -3.27 0.80 3.87
CA VAL A 24 -4.07 2.03 3.84
C VAL A 24 -3.87 2.77 2.52
N LEU A 25 -2.63 2.89 2.06
CA LEU A 25 -2.34 3.53 0.77
C LEU A 25 -2.99 2.79 -0.40
N ASP A 26 -2.96 1.46 -0.41
CA ASP A 26 -3.61 0.65 -1.44
C ASP A 26 -5.14 0.80 -1.39
N ALA A 27 -5.73 0.89 -0.20
CA ALA A 27 -7.16 1.12 -0.03
C ALA A 27 -7.60 2.49 -0.55
N LEU A 28 -6.84 3.55 -0.22
CA LEU A 28 -7.08 4.91 -0.73
C LEU A 28 -6.85 4.99 -2.23
N ALA A 29 -5.80 4.35 -2.75
CA ALA A 29 -5.45 4.41 -4.17
C ALA A 29 -6.43 3.64 -5.07
N SER A 30 -7.17 2.68 -4.50
CA SER A 30 -8.21 1.89 -5.18
C SER A 30 -9.63 2.36 -4.87
N ASP A 31 -9.80 3.51 -4.22
CA ASP A 31 -11.08 4.08 -3.79
C ASP A 31 -11.92 3.16 -2.87
N ARG A 32 -11.33 2.07 -2.34
CA ARG A 32 -11.95 1.24 -1.29
C ARG A 32 -12.04 1.96 0.05
N LEU A 33 -11.16 2.94 0.26
CA LEU A 33 -11.27 3.92 1.34
C LEU A 33 -11.48 5.29 0.72
N ALA A 34 -12.65 5.87 0.93
CA ALA A 34 -13.00 7.17 0.37
C ALA A 34 -12.32 8.32 1.14
N ALA A 35 -12.19 9.47 0.50
CA ALA A 35 -11.87 10.73 1.18
C ALA A 35 -12.84 11.01 2.34
N GLY A 36 -12.33 11.53 3.45
CA GLY A 36 -13.12 11.81 4.64
C GLY A 36 -13.58 10.58 5.43
N ALA A 37 -13.39 9.36 4.93
CA ALA A 37 -13.81 8.14 5.62
C ALA A 37 -13.05 7.94 6.93
N GLN A 38 -13.76 7.47 7.96
CA GLN A 38 -13.18 7.13 9.25
C GLN A 38 -12.44 5.79 9.16
N LEU A 39 -11.18 5.78 9.61
CA LEU A 39 -10.39 4.57 9.78
C LEU A 39 -10.62 3.96 11.18
N PRO A 40 -10.27 2.68 11.39
CA PRO A 40 -10.26 2.10 12.73
C PRO A 40 -9.43 2.94 13.72
N SER A 41 -9.79 2.90 15.00
CA SER A 41 -8.89 3.41 16.04
C SER A 41 -7.60 2.60 16.10
N VAL A 42 -6.54 3.13 16.73
CA VAL A 42 -5.28 2.40 16.98
C VAL A 42 -5.52 1.01 17.56
N ARG A 43 -6.41 0.91 18.57
CA ARG A 43 -6.72 -0.36 19.24
C ARG A 43 -7.47 -1.32 18.31
N GLN A 44 -8.43 -0.82 17.54
CA GLN A 44 -9.16 -1.65 16.57
C GLN A 44 -8.27 -2.12 15.43
N LEU A 45 -7.41 -1.25 14.90
CA LEU A 45 -6.43 -1.63 13.87
C LEU A 45 -5.48 -2.70 14.39
N ALA A 46 -4.93 -2.51 15.59
CA ALA A 46 -4.05 -3.48 16.24
C ALA A 46 -4.71 -4.85 16.40
N ALA A 47 -5.97 -4.88 16.88
CA ALA A 47 -6.73 -6.11 17.04
C ALA A 47 -7.02 -6.80 15.70
N ARG A 48 -7.48 -6.04 14.68
CA ARG A 48 -7.82 -6.58 13.35
C ARG A 48 -6.59 -7.10 12.60
N ALA A 49 -5.45 -6.46 12.79
CA ALA A 49 -4.19 -6.83 12.15
C ALA A 49 -3.34 -7.81 12.96
N LEU A 50 -3.77 -8.16 14.19
CA LEU A 50 -3.01 -8.97 15.15
C LEU A 50 -1.59 -8.44 15.39
N VAL A 51 -1.46 -7.11 15.55
CA VAL A 51 -0.18 -6.45 15.84
C VAL A 51 -0.19 -5.72 17.18
N ASN A 52 0.99 -5.36 17.68
CA ASN A 52 1.13 -4.51 18.85
C ASN A 52 0.48 -3.13 18.62
N PRO A 53 -0.28 -2.57 19.60
CA PRO A 53 -0.85 -1.21 19.50
C PRO A 53 0.16 -0.12 19.15
N ASN A 54 1.41 -0.22 19.61
CA ASN A 54 2.48 0.73 19.26
C ASN A 54 2.86 0.66 17.77
N THR A 55 2.78 -0.53 17.18
CA THR A 55 2.98 -0.74 15.73
C THR A 55 1.88 -0.07 14.93
N ALA A 56 0.62 -0.26 15.33
CA ALA A 56 -0.53 0.41 14.70
C ALA A 56 -0.45 1.94 14.85
N ALA A 57 -0.09 2.43 16.05
CA ALA A 57 0.12 3.85 16.29
C ALA A 57 1.24 4.43 15.42
N ARG A 58 2.35 3.69 15.25
CA ARG A 58 3.43 4.09 14.33
C ARG A 58 2.93 4.18 12.89
N ALA A 59 2.17 3.19 12.43
CA ALA A 59 1.61 3.21 11.08
C ALA A 59 0.72 4.45 10.84
N TYR A 60 -0.13 4.81 11.81
CA TYR A 60 -0.93 6.04 11.68
C TYR A 60 -0.10 7.32 11.70
N ARG A 61 0.94 7.41 12.54
CA ARG A 61 1.86 8.56 12.48
C ARG A 61 2.54 8.69 11.13
N ASP A 62 3.01 7.58 10.56
CA ASP A 62 3.64 7.58 9.23
C ASP A 62 2.64 8.02 8.15
N LEU A 63 1.37 7.57 8.22
CA LEU A 63 0.30 7.98 7.30
C LEU A 63 -0.08 9.46 7.46
N GLU A 64 -0.08 10.00 8.68
CA GLU A 64 -0.30 11.42 8.94
C GLU A 64 0.83 12.27 8.38
N GLN A 65 2.09 11.85 8.54
CA GLN A 65 3.25 12.52 7.94
C GLN A 65 3.19 12.53 6.41
N LEU A 66 2.62 11.49 5.80
CA LEU A 66 2.35 11.44 4.36
C LEU A 66 1.16 12.33 3.93
N GLY A 67 0.40 12.88 4.87
CA GLY A 67 -0.76 13.73 4.61
C GLY A 67 -2.00 12.99 4.10
N VAL A 68 -2.00 11.66 4.13
CA VAL A 68 -3.09 10.83 3.58
C VAL A 68 -4.22 10.58 4.59
N VAL A 69 -3.90 10.70 5.88
CA VAL A 69 -4.88 10.67 6.97
C VAL A 69 -4.62 11.81 7.95
N ARG A 70 -5.60 12.10 8.79
CA ARG A 70 -5.50 13.05 9.90
C ARG A 70 -6.19 12.50 11.14
N GLY A 71 -5.58 12.69 12.30
CA GLY A 71 -6.26 12.56 13.59
C GLY A 71 -7.24 13.71 13.83
N ALA A 72 -8.36 13.39 14.46
CA ALA A 72 -9.29 14.36 15.02
C ALA A 72 -9.42 14.06 16.53
N ASN A 73 -9.13 15.06 17.37
CA ASN A 73 -9.09 14.93 18.83
C ASN A 73 -10.38 14.28 19.36
N GLY A 74 -10.25 13.08 19.94
CA GLY A 74 -11.37 12.32 20.50
C GLY A 74 -12.33 11.69 19.47
N LEU A 75 -12.18 11.98 18.17
CA LEU A 75 -13.07 11.53 17.11
C LEU A 75 -12.48 10.40 16.24
N GLY A 76 -11.17 10.16 16.34
CA GLY A 76 -10.49 9.07 15.63
C GLY A 76 -9.62 9.56 14.47
N VAL A 77 -9.36 8.67 13.51
CA VAL A 77 -8.48 8.92 12.35
C VAL A 77 -9.32 8.93 11.09
N PHE A 78 -9.10 9.89 10.21
CA PHE A 78 -9.88 10.08 8.98
C PHE A 78 -8.99 10.22 7.77
N ALA A 79 -9.40 9.69 6.63
CA ALA A 79 -8.75 9.97 5.35
C ALA A 79 -8.87 11.46 5.02
N THR A 80 -7.80 12.08 4.53
CA THR A 80 -7.86 13.47 4.05
C THR A 80 -8.53 13.54 2.68
N GLU A 81 -9.01 14.73 2.30
CA GLU A 81 -9.53 14.97 0.94
C GLU A 81 -8.48 14.70 -0.14
N ALA A 82 -7.21 15.01 0.16
CA ALA A 82 -6.08 14.71 -0.73
C ALA A 82 -5.64 13.24 -0.67
N GLY A 83 -6.14 12.45 0.29
CA GLY A 83 -5.68 11.10 0.60
C GLY A 83 -5.64 10.16 -0.60
N PRO A 84 -6.75 9.98 -1.35
CA PRO A 84 -6.77 9.12 -2.54
C PRO A 84 -5.76 9.51 -3.61
N ARG A 85 -5.62 10.82 -3.90
CA ARG A 85 -4.65 11.31 -4.90
C ARG A 85 -3.21 11.07 -4.44
N LEU A 86 -2.88 11.48 -3.21
CA LEU A 86 -1.55 11.31 -2.63
C LEU A 86 -1.18 9.83 -2.55
N ALA A 87 -2.11 8.97 -2.16
CA ALA A 87 -1.89 7.54 -2.11
C ALA A 87 -1.57 6.96 -3.51
N ARG A 88 -2.31 7.35 -4.56
CA ARG A 88 -1.98 6.95 -5.95
C ARG A 88 -0.57 7.36 -6.35
N ASP A 89 -0.19 8.61 -6.07
CA ASP A 89 1.15 9.14 -6.40
C ASP A 89 2.26 8.39 -5.64
N LEU A 90 2.07 8.21 -4.33
CA LEU A 90 3.00 7.47 -3.46
C LEU A 90 3.17 6.01 -3.91
N ARG A 91 2.06 5.34 -4.23
CA ARG A 91 2.08 3.95 -4.69
C ARG A 91 2.76 3.83 -6.03
N ARG A 92 2.38 4.66 -7.01
CA ARG A 92 3.02 4.70 -8.33
C ARG A 92 4.53 4.93 -8.23
N ARG A 93 4.97 5.86 -7.37
CA ARG A 93 6.40 6.09 -7.14
C ARG A 93 7.07 4.86 -6.52
N SER A 94 6.52 4.34 -5.42
CA SER A 94 7.12 3.21 -4.69
C SER A 94 7.24 1.93 -5.53
N THR A 95 6.25 1.64 -6.37
CA THR A 95 6.27 0.45 -7.24
C THR A 95 7.23 0.63 -8.41
N LEU A 96 7.34 1.85 -8.95
CA LEU A 96 8.33 2.16 -9.99
C LEU A 96 9.76 2.07 -9.45
N ASP A 97 10.00 2.52 -8.22
CA ASP A 97 11.31 2.39 -7.57
C ASP A 97 11.67 0.94 -7.29
N ALA A 98 10.70 0.12 -6.84
CA ALA A 98 10.90 -1.32 -6.70
C ALA A 98 11.22 -1.99 -8.04
N PHE A 99 10.50 -1.62 -9.11
CA PHE A 99 10.76 -2.10 -10.46
C PHE A 99 12.18 -1.73 -10.93
N ARG A 100 12.61 -0.48 -10.71
CA ARG A 100 13.98 -0.04 -11.04
C ARG A 100 15.04 -0.83 -10.29
N GLY A 101 14.80 -1.12 -9.01
CA GLY A 101 15.68 -1.96 -8.19
C GLY A 101 15.83 -3.38 -8.77
N ALA A 102 14.70 -4.04 -9.04
CA ALA A 102 14.68 -5.38 -9.62
C ALA A 102 15.32 -5.42 -11.02
N ALA A 103 15.05 -4.42 -11.87
CA ALA A 103 15.67 -4.33 -13.19
C ALA A 103 17.19 -4.15 -13.10
N SER A 104 17.67 -3.30 -12.18
CA SER A 104 19.11 -3.11 -11.94
C SER A 104 19.79 -4.38 -11.44
N GLU A 105 19.14 -5.14 -10.57
CA GLU A 105 19.62 -6.45 -10.12
C GLU A 105 19.69 -7.46 -11.27
N ALA A 106 18.65 -7.54 -12.10
CA ALA A 106 18.64 -8.44 -13.26
C ALA A 106 19.76 -8.11 -14.26
N LEU A 107 20.00 -6.82 -14.53
CA LEU A 107 21.11 -6.39 -15.38
C LEU A 107 22.47 -6.79 -14.79
N ARG A 108 22.67 -6.65 -13.48
CA ARG A 108 23.90 -7.10 -12.80
C ARG A 108 24.07 -8.62 -12.80
N ALA A 109 22.98 -9.37 -12.85
CA ALA A 109 22.99 -10.82 -13.00
C ALA A 109 23.27 -11.30 -14.45
N GLY A 110 23.40 -10.37 -15.41
CA GLY A 110 23.77 -10.67 -16.80
C GLY A 110 22.60 -10.78 -17.78
N HIS A 111 21.37 -10.45 -17.38
CA HIS A 111 20.24 -10.40 -18.30
C HIS A 111 20.43 -9.26 -19.33
N ALA A 112 20.13 -9.54 -20.60
CA ALA A 112 20.16 -8.53 -21.63
C ALA A 112 18.95 -7.56 -21.48
N PRO A 113 19.11 -6.26 -21.75
CA PRO A 113 18.00 -5.30 -21.66
C PRO A 113 16.78 -5.68 -22.52
N SER A 114 17.01 -6.30 -23.68
CA SER A 114 15.94 -6.79 -24.57
C SER A 114 15.09 -7.89 -23.94
N GLU A 115 15.69 -8.75 -23.10
CA GLU A 115 14.96 -9.80 -22.38
C GLU A 115 14.00 -9.16 -21.36
N LEU A 116 14.47 -8.15 -20.62
CA LEU A 116 13.64 -7.42 -19.63
C LEU A 116 12.48 -6.68 -20.30
N VAL A 117 12.73 -6.03 -21.45
CA VAL A 117 11.67 -5.35 -22.23
C VAL A 117 10.65 -6.36 -22.76
N THR A 118 11.12 -7.52 -23.23
CA THR A 118 10.25 -8.61 -23.70
C THR A 118 9.36 -9.11 -22.56
N GLU A 119 9.95 -9.33 -21.38
CA GLU A 119 9.22 -9.82 -20.23
C GLU A 119 8.19 -8.81 -19.71
N LEU A 120 8.56 -7.53 -19.63
CA LEU A 120 7.62 -6.45 -19.30
C LEU A 120 6.45 -6.38 -20.30
N SER A 121 6.73 -6.56 -21.59
CA SER A 121 5.70 -6.55 -22.63
C SER A 121 4.71 -7.72 -22.49
N LYS A 122 5.21 -8.92 -22.14
CA LYS A 122 4.37 -10.09 -21.83
C LYS A 122 3.51 -9.87 -20.58
N LEU A 123 4.07 -9.29 -19.52
CA LEU A 123 3.32 -8.97 -18.30
C LEU A 123 2.22 -7.93 -18.60
N ALA A 124 2.53 -6.91 -19.39
CA ALA A 124 1.56 -5.87 -19.76
C ALA A 124 0.41 -6.40 -20.64
N SER A 125 0.67 -7.34 -21.54
CA SER A 125 -0.39 -7.97 -22.35
C SER A 125 -1.31 -8.86 -21.51
N ASN A 126 -0.75 -9.57 -20.52
CA ASN A 126 -1.53 -10.36 -19.57
C ASN A 126 -2.40 -9.50 -18.65
N ALA A 127 -1.91 -8.33 -18.22
CA ALA A 127 -2.68 -7.41 -17.37
C ALA A 127 -3.91 -6.81 -18.08
N LYS A 128 -3.90 -6.70 -19.41
CA LYS A 128 -5.03 -6.20 -20.21
C LYS A 128 -6.13 -7.25 -20.44
N ARG A 129 -5.88 -8.54 -20.21
CA ARG A 129 -6.94 -9.56 -20.25
C ARG A 129 -7.79 -9.39 -18.99
N PRO A 130 -9.12 -9.17 -19.10
CA PRO A 130 -9.97 -9.11 -17.92
C PRO A 130 -9.82 -10.43 -17.17
N ARG A 131 -9.50 -10.36 -15.87
CA ARG A 131 -9.61 -11.52 -15.00
C ARG A 131 -11.07 -11.93 -15.04
N LYS A 132 -11.40 -13.01 -15.75
CA LYS A 132 -12.69 -13.70 -15.62
C LYS A 132 -12.86 -14.03 -14.15
N SER A 133 -13.75 -13.33 -13.47
CA SER A 133 -14.20 -13.68 -12.13
C SER A 133 -14.85 -15.06 -12.20
N ALA A 134 -14.26 -16.03 -11.51
CA ALA A 134 -14.90 -17.29 -11.14
C ALA A 134 -15.52 -17.13 -9.76
#